data_AF-A0A7S3SLQ7-F1
#
_entry.id   AF-A0A7S3SLQ7-F1
#
_cell.length_a   1.000
_cell.length_b   1.000
_cell.length_c   1.000
_cell.angle_alpha   90.00
_cell.angle_beta   90.00
_cell.angle_gamma   90.00
#
_symmetry.space_group_name_H-M   'P 1'
#
loop_
_entity.id
_entity.type
_entity.pdbx_description
1 polymer ?
#
loop_
_entity_poly.entity_id
_entity_poly.type
_entity_poly.pdbx_seq_one_letter_code
_entity_poly.pdbx_strand_id
1 'polypeptide(L)'
;RSGLEAPEKHVPTQGVHQRPRVSPYRLASHWTAALTLYVGCVWTALDCLRPSPAVLHKTQEAIMAARSARGLALPTACIVALTLLSGPFVAGNDAGHAYNTWPKMLDHWVPPEWLPPPPPPP
;
A
#
# COMPACT_ATOMS: atom_id res chain seq x y z
N ARG A 1 28.33 16.28 32.99
CA ARG A 1 29.46 16.52 32.05
C ARG A 1 29.52 18.02 31.80
N SER A 2 30.65 18.65 32.16
CA SER A 2 30.85 20.12 32.11
C SER A 2 30.99 20.59 30.66
N GLY A 3 30.37 21.71 30.30
CA GLY A 3 30.29 22.24 28.92
C GLY A 3 31.58 22.84 28.36
N LEU A 4 32.75 22.34 28.77
CA LEU A 4 34.07 22.78 28.29
C LEU A 4 34.90 21.64 27.67
N GLU A 5 34.29 20.49 27.39
CA GLU A 5 34.97 19.45 26.60
C GLU A 5 34.82 19.72 25.10
N ALA A 6 35.91 19.51 24.36
CA ALA A 6 35.91 19.60 22.90
C ALA A 6 34.82 18.67 22.32
N PRO A 7 34.12 19.06 21.24
CA PRO A 7 33.07 18.23 20.68
C PRO A 7 33.64 16.87 20.32
N GLU A 8 33.04 15.81 20.88
CA GLU A 8 33.31 14.45 20.49
C GLU A 8 33.08 14.38 18.98
N LYS A 9 34.18 14.23 18.21
CA LYS A 9 34.11 14.01 16.77
C LYS A 9 33.16 12.84 16.59
N HIS A 10 32.04 13.08 15.91
CA HIS A 10 31.12 12.03 15.50
C HIS A 10 31.92 11.03 14.66
N VAL A 11 32.41 9.98 15.32
CA VAL A 11 32.78 8.76 14.63
C VAL A 11 31.43 8.20 14.20
N PRO A 12 31.13 8.13 12.89
CA PRO A 12 29.90 7.48 12.48
C PRO A 12 29.97 6.06 13.03
N THR A 13 29.07 5.75 13.96
CA THR A 13 28.99 4.45 14.61
C THR A 13 28.80 3.39 13.53
N GLN A 14 29.91 2.83 13.06
CA GLN A 14 29.99 1.67 12.17
C GLN A 14 29.68 0.42 13.02
N GLY A 15 28.44 0.31 13.49
CA GLY A 15 27.95 -0.87 14.17
C GLY A 15 27.79 -2.03 13.19
N VAL A 16 28.22 -3.23 13.59
CA VAL A 16 28.30 -4.48 12.79
C VAL A 16 26.94 -4.95 12.20
N HIS A 17 25.83 -4.31 12.58
CA HIS A 17 24.47 -4.69 12.19
C HIS A 17 23.60 -3.52 11.69
N GLN A 18 24.15 -2.57 10.94
CA GLN A 18 23.29 -1.62 10.23
C GLN A 18 22.50 -2.32 9.13
N ARG A 19 21.17 -2.44 9.30
CA ARG A 19 20.27 -2.83 8.21
C ARG A 19 20.17 -1.65 7.24
N PRO A 20 20.59 -1.79 5.97
CA PRO A 20 20.43 -0.72 5.00
C PRO A 20 18.94 -0.43 4.83
N ARG A 21 18.49 0.76 5.23
CA ARG A 21 17.09 1.18 5.07
C ARG A 21 16.97 2.05 3.82
N VAL A 22 16.02 1.72 2.96
CA VAL A 22 15.63 2.57 1.84
C VAL A 22 14.46 3.46 2.26
N SER A 23 14.34 4.66 1.69
CA SER A 23 13.17 5.49 1.98
C SER A 23 11.89 4.80 1.50
N PRO A 24 10.80 4.83 2.29
CA PRO A 24 9.52 4.23 1.90
C PRO A 24 9.02 4.75 0.55
N TYR A 25 9.28 6.03 0.26
CA TYR A 25 8.95 6.65 -1.02
C TYR A 25 9.62 5.96 -2.22
N ARG A 26 10.91 5.60 -2.12
CA ARG A 26 11.63 4.91 -3.21
C ARG A 26 11.09 3.52 -3.44
N LEU A 27 10.81 2.79 -2.36
CA LEU A 27 10.20 1.47 -2.41
C LEU A 27 8.80 1.55 -3.05
N ALA A 28 7.98 2.49 -2.59
CA ALA A 28 6.64 2.71 -3.12
C ALA A 28 6.64 3.10 -4.59
N SER A 29 7.50 4.04 -5.00
CA SER A 29 7.61 4.43 -6.41
C SER A 29 8.07 3.28 -7.30
N HIS A 30 9.07 2.51 -6.88
CA HIS A 30 9.56 1.36 -7.66
C HIS A 30 8.46 0.30 -7.82
N TRP A 31 7.81 -0.08 -6.73
CA TRP A 31 6.73 -1.05 -6.76
C TRP A 31 5.55 -0.58 -7.62
N THR A 32 5.18 0.70 -7.51
CA THR A 32 4.10 1.30 -8.31
C THR A 32 4.44 1.29 -9.80
N ALA A 33 5.68 1.60 -10.17
CA ALA A 33 6.14 1.53 -11.55
C ALA A 33 6.08 0.10 -12.08
N ALA A 34 6.54 -0.88 -11.30
CA ALA A 34 6.48 -2.30 -11.67
C ALA A 34 5.04 -2.80 -11.84
N LEU A 35 4.14 -2.46 -10.91
CA LEU A 35 2.72 -2.78 -10.99
C LEU A 35 2.08 -2.16 -12.24
N THR A 36 2.40 -0.91 -12.53
CA THR A 36 1.85 -0.19 -13.70
C THR A 36 2.24 -0.88 -15.01
N LEU A 37 3.52 -1.26 -15.15
CA LEU A 37 3.99 -2.02 -16.30
C LEU A 37 3.29 -3.38 -16.40
N TYR A 38 3.17 -4.11 -15.28
CA TYR A 38 2.51 -5.41 -15.25
C TYR A 38 1.04 -5.32 -15.70
N VAL A 39 0.27 -4.37 -15.15
CA VAL A 39 -1.12 -4.13 -15.55
C VAL A 39 -1.21 -3.77 -17.03
N GLY A 40 -0.29 -2.95 -17.53
CA GLY A 40 -0.18 -2.62 -18.96
C GLY A 40 0.01 -3.88 -19.82
N CYS A 41 0.96 -4.75 -19.46
CA CYS A 41 1.19 -6.01 -20.17
C CYS A 41 -0.04 -6.93 -20.16
N VAL A 42 -0.68 -7.08 -19.00
CA VAL A 42 -1.91 -7.89 -18.86
C VAL A 42 -3.03 -7.29 -19.70
N TRP A 43 -3.20 -5.97 -19.69
CA TRP A 43 -4.20 -5.29 -20.51
C TRP A 43 -3.96 -5.52 -22.00
N THR A 44 -2.73 -5.35 -22.48
CA THR A 44 -2.36 -5.60 -23.88
C THR A 44 -2.57 -7.05 -24.27
N ALA A 45 -2.16 -8.01 -23.43
CA ALA A 45 -2.36 -9.43 -23.68
C ALA A 45 -3.86 -9.78 -23.79
N LEU A 46 -4.68 -9.26 -22.86
CA LEU A 46 -6.13 -9.42 -22.93
C LEU A 46 -6.70 -8.79 -24.19
N ASP A 47 -6.21 -7.62 -24.61
CA ASP A 47 -6.69 -6.95 -25.83
C ASP A 47 -6.37 -7.75 -27.10
N CYS A 48 -5.18 -8.37 -27.18
CA CYS A 48 -4.80 -9.27 -28.27
C CYS A 48 -5.64 -10.56 -28.27
N LEU A 49 -6.03 -11.07 -27.10
CA LEU A 49 -6.81 -12.31 -26.97
C LEU A 49 -8.33 -12.10 -27.07
N ARG A 50 -8.81 -10.84 -27.00
CA ARG A 50 -10.23 -10.53 -27.05
C ARG A 50 -10.80 -10.89 -28.44
N PRO A 51 -11.82 -11.77 -28.51
CA PRO A 51 -12.56 -12.00 -29.75
C PRO A 51 -13.22 -10.71 -30.25
N SER A 52 -13.49 -10.63 -31.56
CA SER A 52 -14.19 -9.44 -32.10
C SER A 52 -15.57 -9.27 -31.42
N PRO A 53 -15.97 -8.04 -31.10
CA PRO A 53 -17.22 -7.77 -30.39
C PRO A 53 -18.46 -8.22 -31.16
N ALA A 54 -18.36 -8.34 -32.50
CA ALA A 54 -19.41 -8.86 -33.37
C ALA A 54 -19.70 -10.36 -33.15
N VAL A 55 -18.73 -11.11 -32.62
CA VAL A 55 -18.88 -12.56 -32.33
C VAL A 55 -19.44 -12.77 -30.91
N LEU A 56 -19.10 -11.91 -29.96
CA LEU A 56 -19.40 -12.05 -28.54
C LEU A 56 -20.80 -11.60 -28.12
N HIS A 57 -21.34 -10.55 -28.75
CA HIS A 57 -22.59 -9.93 -28.31
C HIS A 57 -23.69 -10.09 -29.35
N LYS A 58 -24.15 -11.32 -29.56
CA LYS A 58 -25.24 -11.63 -30.51
C LYS A 58 -26.64 -11.21 -30.02
N THR A 59 -26.81 -10.99 -28.72
CA THR A 59 -28.10 -10.72 -28.08
C THR A 59 -28.08 -9.41 -27.31
N GLN A 60 -29.18 -8.66 -27.36
CA GLN A 60 -29.31 -7.34 -26.71
C GLN A 60 -29.10 -7.40 -25.18
N GLU A 61 -29.53 -8.48 -24.53
CA GLU A 61 -29.32 -8.72 -23.09
C GLU A 61 -27.83 -8.83 -22.71
N ALA A 62 -27.02 -9.50 -23.53
CA ALA A 62 -25.58 -9.63 -23.31
C ALA A 62 -24.85 -8.29 -23.41
N ILE A 63 -25.33 -7.38 -24.27
CA ILE A 63 -24.80 -6.01 -24.38
C ILE A 63 -25.13 -5.20 -23.13
N MET A 64 -26.36 -5.33 -22.61
CA MET A 64 -26.79 -4.64 -21.39
C MET A 64 -26.04 -5.14 -20.15
N ALA A 65 -25.85 -6.46 -20.02
CA ALA A 65 -25.06 -7.04 -18.94
C ALA A 65 -23.59 -6.58 -18.97
N ALA A 66 -22.97 -6.55 -20.16
CA ALA A 66 -21.60 -6.05 -20.32
C ALA A 66 -21.47 -4.56 -19.95
N ARG A 67 -22.46 -3.74 -20.28
CA ARG A 67 -22.51 -2.32 -19.88
C ARG A 67 -22.63 -2.15 -18.37
N SER A 68 -23.50 -2.93 -17.73
CA SER A 68 -23.65 -2.93 -16.27
C SER A 68 -22.34 -3.34 -15.57
N ALA A 69 -21.73 -4.43 -16.02
CA ALA A 69 -20.44 -4.90 -15.50
C ALA A 69 -19.33 -3.85 -15.68
N ARG A 70 -19.29 -3.15 -16.82
CA ARG A 70 -18.34 -2.06 -17.06
C ARG A 70 -18.55 -0.87 -16.14
N GLY A 71 -19.80 -0.59 -15.77
CA GLY A 71 -20.15 0.44 -14.78
C GLY A 71 -19.59 0.14 -13.38
N LEU A 72 -19.58 -1.14 -12.97
CA LEU A 72 -19.02 -1.59 -11.68
C LEU A 72 -17.51 -1.84 -11.73
N ALA A 73 -16.94 -2.09 -12.91
CA ALA A 73 -15.52 -2.38 -13.07
C ALA A 73 -14.63 -1.21 -12.66
N LEU A 74 -14.99 0.02 -13.04
CA LEU A 74 -14.20 1.21 -12.72
C LEU A 74 -14.09 1.49 -11.21
N PRO A 75 -15.19 1.58 -10.43
CA PRO A 75 -15.08 1.81 -8.98
C PRO A 75 -14.36 0.65 -8.26
N THR A 76 -14.60 -0.59 -8.68
CA THR A 76 -13.90 -1.76 -8.11
C THR A 76 -12.40 -1.69 -8.39
N ALA A 77 -12.00 -1.34 -9.62
CA ALA A 77 -10.60 -1.17 -9.98
C ALA A 77 -9.93 -0.04 -9.18
N CYS A 78 -10.64 1.06 -8.91
CA CYS A 78 -10.14 2.13 -8.04
C CYS A 78 -9.89 1.63 -6.61
N ILE A 79 -10.82 0.88 -6.01
CA ILE A 79 -10.65 0.32 -4.67
C ILE A 79 -9.44 -0.62 -4.63
N VAL A 80 -9.35 -1.53 -5.60
CA VAL A 80 -8.22 -2.46 -5.72
C VAL A 80 -6.91 -1.70 -5.88
N ALA A 81 -6.85 -0.67 -6.73
CA ALA A 81 -5.66 0.15 -6.91
C ALA A 81 -5.26 0.86 -5.61
N LEU A 82 -6.21 1.42 -4.86
CA LEU A 82 -5.93 2.05 -3.57
C LEU A 82 -5.37 1.05 -2.55
N THR A 83 -5.96 -0.15 -2.46
CA THR A 83 -5.47 -1.23 -1.58
C THR A 83 -4.06 -1.69 -1.98
N LEU A 84 -3.82 -1.82 -3.28
CA LEU A 84 -2.52 -2.19 -3.81
C LEU A 84 -1.46 -1.10 -3.49
N LEU A 85 -1.77 0.16 -3.76
CA LEU A 85 -0.86 1.28 -3.55
C LEU A 85 -0.54 1.56 -2.08
N SER A 86 -1.42 1.18 -1.14
CA SER A 86 -1.14 1.35 0.30
C SER A 86 -0.10 0.36 0.83
N GLY A 87 0.00 -0.83 0.25
CA GLY A 87 0.91 -1.91 0.68
C GLY A 87 2.39 -1.50 0.78
N PRO A 88 2.99 -0.87 -0.25
CA PRO A 88 4.38 -0.42 -0.19
C PRO A 88 4.68 0.60 0.91
N PHE A 89 3.71 1.43 1.29
CA PHE A 89 3.89 2.36 2.41
C PHE A 89 3.88 1.61 3.74
N VAL A 90 2.99 0.64 3.91
CA VAL A 90 2.95 -0.23 5.10
C VAL A 90 4.25 -1.02 5.23
N ALA A 91 4.75 -1.59 4.13
CA ALA A 91 6.00 -2.34 4.09
C ALA A 91 7.22 -1.45 4.33
N GLY A 92 7.25 -0.26 3.71
CA GLY A 92 8.37 0.68 3.85
C GLY A 92 8.48 1.29 5.26
N ASN A 93 7.34 1.47 5.94
CA ASN A 93 7.29 2.05 7.28
C ASN A 93 7.31 1.00 8.40
N ASP A 94 7.54 -0.28 8.08
CA ASP A 94 7.44 -1.41 9.02
C ASP A 94 6.11 -1.43 9.82
N ALA A 95 5.04 -0.82 9.29
CA ALA A 95 3.79 -0.60 10.03
C ALA A 95 3.03 -1.90 10.33
N GLY A 96 3.34 -2.99 9.61
CA GLY A 96 2.81 -4.33 9.91
C GLY A 96 3.27 -4.90 11.25
N HIS A 97 4.33 -4.34 11.86
CA HIS A 97 4.77 -4.74 13.21
C HIS A 97 4.08 -3.96 14.33
N ALA A 98 3.42 -2.85 14.03
CA ALA A 98 2.78 -2.02 15.06
C ALA A 98 1.55 -2.72 15.66
N TYR A 99 0.77 -3.40 14.83
CA TYR A 99 -0.46 -4.11 15.21
C TYR A 99 -0.51 -5.45 14.48
N ASN A 100 -0.02 -6.50 15.13
CA ASN A 100 0.17 -7.84 14.54
C ASN A 100 -0.97 -8.83 14.86
N THR A 101 -2.09 -8.33 15.39
CA THR A 101 -3.28 -9.11 15.74
C THR A 101 -4.45 -8.62 14.89
N TRP A 102 -5.40 -9.52 14.65
CA TRP A 102 -6.59 -9.25 13.85
C TRP A 102 -7.77 -10.07 14.38
N PRO A 103 -9.00 -9.53 14.44
CA PRO A 103 -9.45 -8.23 13.94
C PRO A 103 -9.21 -7.04 14.90
N LYS A 104 -8.81 -7.32 16.14
CA LYS A 104 -8.47 -6.29 17.13
C LYS A 104 -7.03 -5.82 16.97
N MET A 105 -6.76 -4.57 17.32
CA MET A 105 -5.43 -3.95 17.35
C MET A 105 -4.80 -4.22 18.73
N LEU A 106 -4.17 -5.39 18.87
CA LEU A 106 -3.78 -6.01 20.14
C LEU A 106 -5.04 -6.38 20.95
N ASP A 107 -5.12 -5.92 22.20
CA ASP A 107 -6.27 -6.18 23.07
C ASP A 107 -7.44 -5.20 22.83
N HIS A 108 -7.24 -4.18 21.99
CA HIS A 108 -8.17 -3.06 21.82
C HIS A 108 -8.77 -3.03 20.41
N TRP A 109 -9.99 -2.50 20.27
CA TRP A 109 -10.60 -2.24 18.96
C TRP A 109 -10.08 -0.95 18.31
N VAL A 110 -9.66 0.00 19.13
CA VAL A 110 -9.08 1.29 18.73
C VAL A 110 -7.79 1.48 19.51
N PRO A 111 -6.71 1.95 18.87
CA PRO A 111 -5.45 2.24 19.55
C PRO A 111 -5.65 3.22 20.71
N PRO A 112 -5.16 2.90 21.93
CA PRO A 112 -5.31 3.78 23.08
C PRO A 112 -4.62 5.14 22.87
N GLU A 113 -3.59 5.23 22.02
CA GLU A 113 -2.89 6.48 21.72
C GLU A 113 -3.72 7.50 20.92
N TRP A 114 -4.86 7.09 20.34
CA TRP A 114 -5.79 8.02 19.69
C TRP A 114 -6.73 8.69 20.69
N LEU A 115 -6.84 8.15 21.91
CA LEU A 115 -7.69 8.69 22.96
C LEU A 115 -6.91 9.70 23.80
N PRO A 116 -7.57 10.77 24.29
CA PRO A 116 -6.95 11.70 25.22
C PRO A 116 -6.56 10.96 26.52
N PRO A 117 -5.43 11.32 27.16
CA PRO A 117 -5.06 10.71 28.43
C PRO A 117 -6.12 11.01 29.50
N PRO A 118 -6.35 10.08 30.44
CA PRO A 118 -7.30 10.32 31.53
C PRO A 118 -6.85 11.52 32.38
N PRO A 119 -7.79 12.25 33.00
CA PRO A 119 -7.46 13.38 33.87
C PRO A 119 -6.60 12.89 35.06
N PRO A 120 -5.67 13.73 35.58
CA PRO A 120 -4.88 13.38 36.74
C PRO A 120 -5.79 13.14 37.97
N PRO A 121 -5.38 12.25 38.90
CA PRO A 121 -6.13 12.03 40.14
C PRO A 121 -6.18 13.31 41.00
N PRO A 122 -7.23 13.47 41.84
CA PRO A 122 -7.43 14.65 42.68
C PRO A 122 -6.35 14.83 43.75
#